data_AF-A0A961I3Y7-F1
#
_entry.id   AF-A0A961I3Y7-F1
#
_cell.length_a   1.000
_cell.length_b   1.000
_cell.length_c   1.000
_cell.angle_alpha   90.00
_cell.angle_beta   90.00
_cell.angle_gamma   90.00
#
_symmetry.space_group_name_H-M   'P 1'
#
loop_
_entity.id
_entity.type
_entity.pdbx_description
1 polymer ?
#
loop_
_entity_poly.entity_id
_entity_poly.type
_entity_poly.pdbx_seq_one_letter_code
_entity_poly.pdbx_strand_id
1 'polypeptide(L)'
;MIGKTGTSNESRDAWFVGATPDVTTSVWVGFDEPVYSMRGGTGAGLAGPLWGRIMRHAPRTRNDWPSTAGNDVIYLNICPDSGLLATPYCPHKKREIFMRAHQPEEPCDRHTAEGLNPTGENNSTRDWSIDQNADFE
;
A
#
# COMPACT_ATOMS: atom_id res chain seq x y z
N MET A 1 -11.83 -1.37 5.67
CA MET A 1 -11.16 -1.23 6.98
C MET A 1 -9.76 -0.70 6.72
N ILE A 2 -9.17 0.03 7.67
CA ILE A 2 -7.77 0.48 7.62
C ILE A 2 -7.04 -0.03 8.86
N GLY A 3 -5.73 -0.25 8.75
CA GLY A 3 -4.95 -0.70 9.90
C GLY A 3 -3.45 -0.56 9.71
N LYS A 4 -2.74 -0.49 10.83
CA LYS A 4 -1.29 -0.39 10.87
C LYS A 4 -0.72 -1.22 12.01
N THR A 5 0.34 -1.95 11.68
CA THR A 5 1.15 -2.70 12.63
C THR A 5 2.20 -1.80 13.28
N GLY A 6 2.49 -2.05 14.54
CA GLY A 6 3.64 -1.51 15.26
C GLY A 6 4.38 -2.62 15.99
N THR A 7 5.70 -2.60 15.96
CA THR A 7 6.55 -3.50 16.74
C THR A 7 7.67 -2.65 17.31
N SER A 8 7.86 -2.67 18.64
CA SER A 8 8.98 -1.96 19.25
C SER A 8 10.29 -2.73 19.10
N ASN A 9 11.40 -2.06 19.38
CA ASN A 9 12.72 -2.68 19.37
C ASN A 9 12.75 -3.91 20.27
N GLU A 10 13.55 -4.90 19.88
CA GLU A 10 13.69 -6.18 20.60
C GLU A 10 12.36 -6.94 20.81
N SER A 11 11.30 -6.61 20.05
CA SER A 11 9.99 -7.27 20.16
C SER A 11 9.41 -7.20 21.57
N ARG A 12 9.54 -6.06 22.25
CA ARG A 12 8.98 -5.85 23.60
C ARG A 12 7.48 -5.54 23.57
N ASP A 13 7.05 -4.88 22.50
CA ASP A 13 5.66 -4.48 22.26
C ASP A 13 5.22 -4.87 20.86
N ALA A 14 4.01 -5.41 20.76
CA ALA A 14 3.32 -5.68 19.51
C ALA A 14 2.00 -4.91 19.53
N TRP A 15 1.85 -4.00 18.57
CA TRP A 15 0.66 -3.16 18.42
C TRP A 15 -0.03 -3.46 17.11
N PHE A 16 -1.36 -3.41 17.14
CA PHE A 16 -2.18 -3.27 15.95
C PHE A 16 -3.26 -2.23 16.23
N VAL A 17 -3.26 -1.16 15.43
CA VAL A 17 -4.31 -0.15 15.47
C VAL A 17 -5.05 -0.21 14.14
N GLY A 18 -6.37 -0.25 14.20
CA GLY A 18 -7.19 -0.28 13.00
C GLY A 18 -8.56 0.33 13.23
N ALA A 19 -9.23 0.61 12.14
CA ALA A 19 -10.51 1.29 12.17
C ALA A 19 -11.47 0.83 11.07
N THR A 20 -12.74 0.95 11.40
CA THR A 20 -13.90 0.95 10.50
C THR A 20 -14.51 2.35 10.52
N PRO A 21 -15.46 2.68 9.63
CA PRO A 21 -16.17 3.94 9.71
C PRO A 21 -16.93 4.16 11.04
N ASP A 22 -17.18 3.10 11.81
CA ASP A 22 -17.95 3.15 13.05
C ASP A 22 -17.10 3.13 14.32
N VAL A 23 -15.96 2.44 14.30
CA VAL A 23 -15.11 2.24 15.49
C VAL A 23 -13.63 2.16 15.13
N THR A 24 -12.82 2.74 16.01
CA THR A 24 -11.37 2.61 16.05
C THR A 24 -10.99 1.76 17.25
N THR A 25 -10.12 0.75 17.02
CA THR A 25 -9.69 -0.19 18.05
C THR A 25 -8.17 -0.32 18.01
N SER A 26 -7.54 -0.33 19.19
CA SER A 26 -6.12 -0.60 19.38
C SER A 26 -5.95 -1.87 20.21
N VAL A 27 -5.03 -2.73 19.80
CA VAL A 27 -4.62 -3.93 20.55
C VAL A 27 -3.12 -3.84 20.80
N TRP A 28 -2.74 -4.04 22.05
CA TRP A 28 -1.35 -4.20 22.49
C TRP A 28 -1.15 -5.57 23.09
N VAL A 29 0.01 -6.14 22.83
CA VAL A 29 0.53 -7.33 23.47
C VAL A 29 1.95 -7.05 23.92
N GLY A 30 2.22 -7.29 25.20
CA GLY A 30 3.52 -7.15 25.82
C GLY A 30 3.50 -7.71 27.24
N PHE A 31 4.64 -7.63 27.91
CA PHE A 31 4.76 -7.95 29.33
C PHE A 31 4.64 -6.67 30.16
N ASP A 32 4.13 -6.79 31.38
CA ASP A 32 4.05 -5.64 32.31
C ASP A 32 5.44 -5.10 32.65
N GLU A 33 6.43 -6.00 32.77
CA GLU A 33 7.83 -5.63 32.95
C GLU A 33 8.56 -5.54 31.59
N PRO A 34 9.12 -4.37 31.22
CA PRO A 34 9.69 -4.12 29.90
C PRO A 34 11.05 -4.79 29.67
N VAL A 35 11.55 -5.55 30.65
CA VAL A 35 12.79 -6.34 30.54
C VAL A 35 12.58 -7.62 29.73
N TYR A 36 11.34 -8.09 29.62
CA TYR A 36 11.01 -9.30 28.89
C TYR A 36 10.71 -9.01 27.42
N SER A 37 11.27 -9.83 26.54
CA SER A 37 11.03 -9.79 25.11
C SER A 37 10.07 -10.92 24.70
N MET A 38 9.19 -10.65 23.73
CA MET A 38 8.36 -11.67 23.10
C MET A 38 9.11 -12.50 22.04
N ARG A 39 10.45 -12.43 22.00
CA ARG A 39 11.34 -13.28 21.19
C ARG A 39 10.97 -13.33 19.70
N GLY A 40 10.79 -12.16 19.09
CA GLY A 40 10.40 -12.04 17.68
C GLY A 40 8.89 -11.87 17.45
N GLY A 41 8.10 -11.73 18.52
CA GLY A 41 6.70 -11.32 18.43
C GLY A 41 6.54 -9.98 17.72
N THR A 42 5.62 -9.91 16.75
CA THR A 42 5.38 -8.70 15.96
C THR A 42 3.94 -8.22 16.10
N GLY A 43 3.69 -6.94 15.82
CA GLY A 43 2.33 -6.40 15.70
C GLY A 43 1.47 -7.19 14.71
N ALA A 44 2.06 -7.66 13.60
CA ALA A 44 1.36 -8.46 12.59
C ALA A 44 1.05 -9.89 13.07
N GLY A 45 1.95 -10.51 13.85
CA GLY A 45 1.82 -11.89 14.30
C GLY A 45 1.02 -12.08 15.58
N LEU A 46 1.02 -11.10 16.48
CA LEU A 46 0.39 -11.21 17.80
C LEU A 46 -0.86 -10.32 17.91
N ALA A 47 -0.70 -9.01 17.78
CA ALA A 47 -1.79 -8.06 17.99
C ALA A 47 -2.82 -8.07 16.85
N GLY A 48 -2.37 -8.20 15.59
CA GLY A 48 -3.22 -8.20 14.40
C GLY A 48 -4.29 -9.29 14.40
N PRO A 49 -3.95 -10.57 14.65
CA PRO A 49 -4.94 -11.63 14.74
C PRO A 49 -5.99 -11.39 15.83
N LEU A 50 -5.57 -10.90 17.01
CA LEU A 50 -6.46 -10.54 18.11
C LEU A 50 -7.42 -9.41 17.72
N TRP A 51 -6.90 -8.34 17.13
CA TRP A 51 -7.71 -7.25 16.58
C TRP A 51 -8.73 -7.78 15.58
N GLY A 52 -8.32 -8.67 14.68
CA GLY A 52 -9.22 -9.33 13.72
C GLY A 52 -10.34 -10.13 14.40
N ARG A 53 -10.07 -10.77 15.56
CA ARG A 53 -11.12 -11.46 16.33
C ARG A 53 -12.13 -10.49 16.93
N ILE A 54 -11.66 -9.39 17.52
CA ILE A 54 -12.51 -8.35 18.10
C ILE A 54 -13.42 -7.77 17.00
N MET A 55 -12.85 -7.43 15.86
CA MET A 55 -13.58 -6.76 14.78
C MET A 55 -14.59 -7.65 14.04
N ARG A 56 -14.53 -8.98 14.19
CA ARG A 56 -15.62 -9.87 13.75
C ARG A 56 -16.91 -9.67 14.52
N HIS A 57 -16.83 -9.15 15.75
CA HIS A 57 -17.98 -8.89 16.62
C HIS A 57 -18.27 -7.39 16.77
N ALA A 58 -17.45 -6.53 16.15
CA ALA A 58 -17.67 -5.09 16.18
C ALA A 58 -18.89 -4.70 15.33
N PRO A 59 -19.63 -3.65 15.73
CA PRO A 59 -20.73 -3.12 14.93
C PRO A 59 -20.23 -2.65 13.56
N ARG A 60 -21.03 -2.93 12.52
CA ARG A 60 -20.78 -2.52 11.13
C ARG A 60 -22.05 -1.92 10.56
N THR A 61 -22.34 -0.70 11.00
CA THR A 61 -23.53 0.05 10.58
C THR A 61 -23.28 0.86 9.31
N ARG A 62 -22.03 1.27 9.07
CA ARG A 62 -21.61 1.97 7.86
C ARG A 62 -20.79 1.06 6.96
N ASN A 63 -21.12 1.09 5.67
CA ASN A 63 -20.37 0.36 4.65
C ASN A 63 -19.16 1.14 4.13
N ASP A 64 -19.25 2.48 4.14
CA ASP A 64 -18.22 3.36 3.61
C ASP A 64 -17.74 4.38 4.63
N TRP A 65 -16.50 4.83 4.43
CA TRP A 65 -15.96 5.97 5.15
C TRP A 65 -16.70 7.24 4.73
N PRO A 66 -16.97 8.18 5.67
CA PRO A 66 -17.45 9.49 5.29
C PRO A 66 -16.50 10.08 4.24
N SER A 67 -17.06 10.67 3.17
CA SER A 67 -16.24 11.37 2.18
C SER A 67 -15.52 12.53 2.86
N THR A 68 -14.23 12.36 3.15
CA THR A 68 -13.34 13.41 3.65
C THR A 68 -12.48 13.99 2.53
N ALA A 69 -12.68 13.54 1.29
CA ALA A 69 -12.05 14.16 0.13
C ALA A 69 -12.68 15.54 -0.06
N GLY A 70 -12.14 16.54 0.64
CA GLY A 70 -12.31 17.92 0.22
C GLY A 70 -11.84 18.07 -1.24
N ASN A 71 -12.22 19.18 -1.88
CA ASN A 71 -11.88 19.48 -3.29
C ASN A 71 -10.36 19.55 -3.59
N ASP A 72 -9.52 19.30 -2.58
CA ASP A 72 -8.06 19.36 -2.62
C ASP A 72 -7.41 18.00 -2.83
N VAL A 73 -8.17 16.90 -2.88
CA VAL A 73 -7.62 15.59 -3.27
C VAL A 73 -7.74 15.41 -4.78
N ILE A 74 -6.64 15.10 -5.45
CA ILE A 74 -6.57 14.91 -6.91
C ILE A 74 -5.92 13.57 -7.27
N TYR A 75 -6.19 13.11 -8.48
CA TYR A 75 -5.57 11.93 -9.06
C TYR A 75 -4.59 12.35 -10.15
N LEU A 76 -3.37 11.83 -10.10
CA LEU A 76 -2.34 12.08 -11.10
C LEU A 76 -1.74 10.76 -11.58
N ASN A 77 -1.28 10.74 -12.83
CA ASN A 77 -0.44 9.65 -13.33
C ASN A 77 1.02 10.00 -13.08
N ILE A 78 1.70 9.21 -12.26
CA ILE A 78 3.12 9.36 -11.94
C ILE A 78 3.95 8.24 -12.58
N CYS A 79 5.23 8.52 -12.78
CA CYS A 79 6.23 7.50 -13.07
C CYS A 79 6.57 6.75 -11.77
N PRO A 80 6.41 5.42 -11.70
CA PRO A 80 6.75 4.65 -10.50
C PRO A 80 8.22 4.77 -10.08
N ASP A 81 9.11 5.00 -11.05
CA ASP A 81 10.56 5.00 -10.83
C ASP A 81 11.10 6.36 -10.39
N SER A 82 10.50 7.46 -10.84
CA SER A 82 10.94 8.83 -10.46
C SER A 82 10.04 9.49 -9.42
N GLY A 83 8.79 9.05 -9.26
CA GLY A 83 7.79 9.72 -8.42
C GLY A 83 7.22 11.01 -9.00
N LEU A 84 7.70 11.45 -10.18
CA LEU A 84 7.27 12.67 -10.88
C LEU A 84 6.12 12.40 -11.86
N LEU A 85 5.59 13.46 -12.50
CA LEU A 85 4.51 13.33 -13.47
C LEU A 85 4.92 12.43 -14.65
N ALA A 86 4.10 11.42 -14.95
CA ALA A 86 4.40 10.49 -16.02
C ALA A 86 4.39 11.18 -17.39
N THR A 87 5.42 10.93 -18.19
CA THR A 87 5.51 11.37 -19.58
C THR A 87 5.07 10.24 -20.52
N PRO A 88 4.89 10.50 -21.83
CA PRO A 88 4.68 9.44 -22.83
C PRO A 88 5.80 8.39 -22.88
N TYR A 89 7.00 8.74 -22.40
CA TYR A 89 8.19 7.89 -22.44
C TYR A 89 8.30 6.93 -21.26
N CYS A 90 7.49 7.13 -20.20
CA CYS A 90 7.47 6.20 -19.06
C CYS A 90 6.88 4.84 -19.49
N PRO A 91 7.61 3.72 -19.33
CA PRO A 91 7.12 2.39 -19.71
C PRO A 91 5.91 1.96 -18.87
N HIS A 92 5.87 2.42 -17.60
CA HIS A 92 4.77 2.20 -16.69
C HIS A 92 4.31 3.53 -16.09
N LYS A 93 3.00 3.66 -15.90
CA LYS A 93 2.36 4.82 -15.28
C LYS A 93 1.49 4.32 -14.14
N LYS A 94 1.55 4.99 -13.00
CA LYS A 94 0.73 4.65 -11.82
C LYS A 94 -0.20 5.80 -11.51
N ARG A 95 -1.49 5.53 -11.42
CA ARG A 95 -2.47 6.52 -10.96
C ARG A 95 -2.43 6.57 -9.43
N GLU A 96 -2.08 7.72 -8.88
CA GLU A 96 -1.95 7.94 -7.44
C GLU A 96 -2.74 9.15 -6.96
N ILE A 97 -2.98 9.18 -5.64
CA ILE A 97 -3.74 10.22 -4.95
C ILE A 97 -2.79 11.22 -4.29
N PHE A 98 -3.04 12.51 -4.50
CA PHE A 98 -2.27 13.60 -3.89
C PHE A 98 -3.18 14.64 -3.28
N MET A 99 -2.69 15.33 -2.25
CA MET A 99 -3.20 16.66 -1.92
C MET A 99 -2.69 17.65 -2.98
N ARG A 100 -3.57 18.50 -3.51
CA ARG A 100 -3.26 19.49 -4.55
C ARG A 100 -2.05 20.36 -4.21
N ALA A 101 -1.89 20.72 -2.93
CA ALA A 101 -0.78 21.53 -2.44
C ALA A 101 0.59 20.81 -2.38
N HIS A 102 0.60 19.48 -2.50
CA HIS A 102 1.81 18.64 -2.36
C HIS A 102 1.97 17.67 -3.54
N GLN A 103 1.40 18.01 -4.70
CA GLN A 103 1.56 17.21 -5.92
C GLN A 103 2.95 17.40 -6.52
N PRO A 104 3.49 16.41 -7.25
CA PRO A 104 4.63 16.65 -8.13
C PRO A 104 4.22 17.58 -9.27
N GLU A 105 5.05 18.57 -9.57
CA GLU A 105 4.80 19.54 -10.66
C GLU A 105 5.70 19.31 -11.88
N GLU A 106 6.81 18.60 -11.67
CA GLU A 106 7.80 18.34 -12.72
C GLU A 106 7.47 17.07 -13.52
N PRO A 107 7.76 17.05 -14.83
CA PRO A 107 7.70 15.84 -15.62
C PRO A 107 8.81 14.87 -15.23
N CYS A 108 8.58 13.57 -15.44
CA CYS A 108 9.59 12.54 -15.30
C CYS A 108 10.85 12.88 -16.11
N ASP A 109 11.96 12.98 -15.39
CA ASP A 109 13.32 13.22 -15.87
C ASP A 109 14.06 11.91 -16.21
N ARG A 110 13.62 10.78 -15.64
CA ARG A 110 14.23 9.47 -15.81
C ARG A 110 13.95 8.82 -17.16
N HIS A 111 12.79 9.07 -17.75
CA HIS A 111 12.37 8.49 -19.04
C HIS A 111 12.19 9.59 -20.06
N THR A 112 13.17 9.72 -20.96
CA THR A 112 13.20 10.73 -22.02
C THR A 112 13.15 10.07 -23.40
N ALA A 113 12.84 10.85 -24.42
CA ALA A 113 12.87 10.41 -25.81
C ALA A 113 14.25 9.84 -26.22
N GLU A 114 15.34 10.34 -25.63
CA GLU A 114 16.70 9.91 -25.91
C GLU A 114 16.99 8.47 -25.45
N GLY A 115 16.22 7.96 -24.47
CA GLY A 115 16.29 6.58 -24.01
C GLY A 115 15.43 5.60 -24.83
N LEU A 116 14.58 6.10 -25.73
CA LEU A 116 13.83 5.27 -26.67
C LEU A 116 14.65 5.15 -27.95
N ASN A 117 15.44 4.09 -28.06
CA ASN A 117 16.09 3.77 -29.32
C ASN A 117 14.98 3.57 -30.40
N PRO A 118 14.94 4.37 -31.48
CA PRO A 118 13.87 4.32 -32.49
C PRO A 118 13.98 3.09 -33.42
N THR A 119 15.01 2.28 -33.28
CA THR A 119 15.10 0.96 -33.92
C THR A 119 14.59 -0.09 -32.94
N GLY A 120 13.36 -0.53 -33.18
CA GLY A 120 12.74 -1.60 -32.41
C GLY A 120 13.56 -2.88 -32.42
N GLU A 121 14.29 -3.10 -31.33
CA GLU A 121 14.64 -4.43 -30.84
C GLU A 121 14.21 -4.50 -29.38
N ASN A 122 12.95 -4.89 -29.20
CA ASN A 122 12.43 -5.43 -27.97
C ASN A 122 13.15 -6.77 -27.68
N ASN A 123 14.36 -6.71 -27.11
CA ASN A 123 15.07 -7.92 -26.71
C ASN A 123 14.54 -8.48 -25.37
N SER A 124 13.22 -8.71 -25.33
CA SER A 124 12.56 -9.63 -24.42
C SER A 124 11.78 -10.66 -25.24
N THR A 125 12.45 -11.34 -26.15
CA THR A 125 12.07 -12.69 -26.56
C THR A 125 12.27 -13.63 -25.37
N ARG A 126 11.38 -13.54 -24.38
CA ARG A 126 10.92 -14.75 -23.70
C ARG A 126 9.73 -15.25 -24.52
N ASP A 127 10.06 -16.23 -25.34
CA ASP A 127 9.14 -17.14 -26.00
C ASP A 127 8.01 -17.55 -25.04
N TRP A 128 6.77 -17.26 -25.42
CA TRP A 128 5.55 -17.70 -24.74
C TRP A 128 4.67 -18.53 -25.67
N SER A 129 5.24 -19.19 -26.68
CA SER A 129 4.45 -20.08 -27.52
C SER A 129 3.98 -21.32 -26.74
N ILE A 130 2.66 -21.35 -26.55
CA ILE A 130 1.76 -22.49 -26.24
C ILE A 130 1.59 -22.81 -24.74
N ASP A 131 0.47 -22.30 -24.18
CA ASP A 131 -0.53 -23.21 -23.62
C ASP A 131 -1.93 -22.72 -24.05
N GLN A 132 -2.40 -23.25 -25.18
CA GLN A 132 -3.83 -23.29 -25.47
C GLN A 132 -4.41 -24.39 -24.60
N ASN A 133 -5.07 -24.00 -23.50
CA ASN A 133 -6.22 -24.65 -22.84
C ASN A 133 -6.19 -24.40 -21.34
N ALA A 134 -6.99 -23.45 -20.89
CA ALA A 134 -7.57 -23.50 -19.55
C ALA A 134 -8.92 -22.79 -19.62
N ASP A 135 -9.95 -23.61 -19.62
CA ASP A 135 -11.35 -23.22 -19.68
C ASP A 135 -11.75 -22.36 -18.49
N PHE A 136 -12.77 -21.53 -18.74
CA PHE A 136 -13.53 -20.85 -17.70
C PHE A 136 -14.33 -21.88 -16.90
N GLU A 137 -13.95 -22.09 -15.63
CA GLU A 137 -14.88 -22.28 -14.50
C GLU A 137 -14.37 -21.52 -13.26
#